data_AF-A0AAV4AX61-F1
#
_entry.id   AF-A0AAV4AX61-F1
#
_cell.length_a   1.000
_cell.length_b   1.000
_cell.length_c   1.000
_cell.angle_alpha   90.00
_cell.angle_beta   90.00
_cell.angle_gamma   90.00
#
_symmetry.space_group_name_H-M   'P 1'
#
loop_
_entity.id
_entity.type
_entity.pdbx_description
1 polymer ?
#
loop_
_entity_poly.entity_id
_entity_poly.type
_entity_poly.pdbx_seq_one_letter_code
_entity_poly.pdbx_strand_id
1 'polypeptide(L)' 'METADKNRSKVILANDPDADRLAVAEKTESGWRVFSGNEIGAFLGWWCWTSWRQKHPQVN' A
#
# COMPACT_ATOMS: atom_id res chain seq x y z
N MET A 1 -14.86 5.03 -2.12
CA MET A 1 -14.96 4.36 -0.80
C MET A 1 -16.18 3.45 -0.70
N GLU A 2 -17.37 3.90 -1.13
CA GLU A 2 -18.63 3.14 -1.05
C GLU A 2 -18.57 1.67 -1.50
N THR A 3 -18.00 1.36 -2.66
CA THR A 3 -17.87 -0.03 -3.15
C THR A 3 -17.05 -0.90 -2.20
N ALA A 4 -15.96 -0.36 -1.65
CA ALA A 4 -15.12 -1.09 -0.69
C ALA A 4 -15.87 -1.33 0.62
N ASP A 5 -16.66 -0.36 1.09
CA ASP A 5 -17.51 -0.50 2.28
C ASP A 5 -18.59 -1.59 2.08
N LYS A 6 -19.27 -1.61 0.92
CA LYS A 6 -20.25 -2.65 0.57
C LYS A 6 -19.65 -4.05 0.57
N ASN A 7 -18.40 -4.19 0.15
CA ASN A 7 -17.68 -5.46 0.08
C ASN A 7 -16.86 -5.78 1.35
N ARG A 8 -16.97 -4.95 2.40
CA ARG A 8 -16.17 -5.08 3.64
C ARG A 8 -14.67 -5.17 3.38
N SER A 9 -14.19 -4.51 2.33
CA SER A 9 -12.78 -4.43 1.98
C SER A 9 -12.04 -3.53 2.97
N LYS A 10 -10.82 -3.93 3.36
CA LYS A 10 -9.99 -3.15 4.29
C LYS A 10 -9.02 -2.19 3.60
N VAL A 11 -8.74 -2.43 2.32
CA VAL A 11 -7.76 -1.66 1.54
C VAL A 11 -8.34 -1.36 0.17
N ILE A 12 -8.01 -0.20 -0.37
CA ILE A 12 -8.28 0.21 -1.75
C ILE A 12 -6.95 0.51 -2.42
N LEU A 13 -6.81 0.00 -3.63
CA LEU A 13 -5.75 0.35 -4.58
C LEU A 13 -6.43 0.97 -5.79
N ALA A 14 -5.97 2.15 -6.22
CA ALA A 14 -6.50 2.83 -7.39
C ALA A 14 -5.33 3.29 -8.26
N ASN A 15 -5.30 2.79 -9.49
CA ASN A 15 -4.44 3.30 -10.55
C ASN A 15 -5.23 4.25 -11.45
N ASP A 16 -4.52 5.14 -12.14
CA ASP A 16 -5.09 5.90 -13.25
C ASP A 16 -5.09 5.09 -14.56
N PRO A 17 -5.81 5.55 -15.61
CA PRO A 17 -6.04 4.74 -16.83
C PRO A 17 -4.78 4.31 -17.58
N ASP A 18 -3.72 5.12 -17.53
CA ASP A 18 -2.39 4.86 -18.08
C ASP A 18 -1.45 4.11 -17.12
N ALA A 19 -1.90 3.88 -15.88
CA ALA A 19 -1.26 3.05 -14.86
C ALA A 19 0.13 3.53 -14.41
N ASP A 20 0.40 4.83 -14.50
CA ASP A 20 1.65 5.43 -14.02
C ASP A 20 1.53 6.02 -12.61
N ARG A 21 0.30 6.19 -12.10
CA ARG A 21 0.03 6.63 -10.73
C ARG A 21 -0.72 5.57 -9.92
N LEU A 22 -0.38 5.50 -8.64
CA LEU A 22 -1.03 4.64 -7.65
C LEU A 22 -1.45 5.47 -6.43
N ALA A 23 -2.72 5.34 -6.05
CA ALA A 23 -3.26 5.79 -4.79
C ALA A 23 -3.69 4.59 -3.94
N VAL A 24 -3.43 4.68 -2.63
CA VAL A 24 -3.76 3.63 -1.66
C VAL A 24 -4.55 4.22 -0.51
N ALA A 25 -5.56 3.50 -0.04
CA ALA A 25 -6.28 3.84 1.17
C ALA A 25 -6.56 2.62 2.05
N GLU A 26 -6.55 2.81 3.36
CA GLU A 26 -6.85 1.78 4.36
C GLU A 26 -8.07 2.19 5.21
N LYS A 27 -8.89 1.21 5.56
CA LYS A 27 -10.00 1.38 6.50
C LYS A 27 -9.47 1.37 7.94
N THR A 28 -9.70 2.45 8.66
CA THR A 28 -9.43 2.61 10.09
C THR A 28 -10.75 2.72 10.87
N GLU A 29 -10.68 2.70 12.20
CA GLU A 29 -11.85 2.91 13.07
C GLU A 29 -12.48 4.30 12.84
N SER A 30 -11.67 5.30 12.48
CA SER A 30 -12.10 6.68 12.25
C SER A 30 -12.50 6.97 10.80
N GLY A 31 -12.47 5.98 9.90
CA GLY A 31 -12.84 6.14 8.49
C GLY A 31 -11.79 5.64 7.51
N TRP A 32 -11.70 6.25 6.34
CA TRP A 32 -10.70 5.87 5.33
C TRP A 32 -9.47 6.79 5.43
N ARG A 33 -8.29 6.22 5.63
CA ARG A 33 -7.01 6.93 5.55
C ARG A 33 -6.44 6.76 4.15
N VAL A 34 -6.19 7.86 3.46
CA VAL A 34 -5.49 7.88 2.17
C VAL A 34 -4.00 8.11 2.44
N PHE A 35 -3.14 7.32 1.80
CA PHE A 35 -1.70 7.47 1.88
C PHE A 35 -1.18 8.41 0.79
N SER A 36 -0.19 9.23 1.13
CA SER A 36 0.57 10.01 0.17
C SER A 36 1.51 9.12 -0.66
N GLY A 37 1.94 9.61 -1.82
CA GLY A 37 2.94 8.92 -2.65
C GLY A 37 4.26 8.65 -1.92
N ASN A 38 4.67 9.55 -1.02
CA ASN A 38 5.88 9.38 -0.22
C ASN A 38 5.75 8.23 0.80
N GLU A 39 4.60 8.11 1.47
CA GLU A 39 4.33 7.01 2.40
C GLU A 39 4.29 5.66 1.66
N ILE A 40 3.63 5.63 0.49
CA ILE A 40 3.60 4.45 -0.38
C ILE A 40 5.03 4.08 -0.80
N GLY A 41 5.82 5.05 -1.24
CA GLY A 41 7.23 4.85 -1.60
C GLY A 41 8.06 4.30 -0.44
N ALA A 42 7.88 4.81 0.77
CA ALA A 42 8.55 4.31 1.96
C ALA A 42 8.16 2.85 2.28
N PHE A 43 6.88 2.49 2.16
CA PHE A 43 6.42 1.12 2.36
C PHE A 43 7.04 0.16 1.34
N LEU A 44 7.05 0.54 0.05
CA LEU A 44 7.64 -0.27 -1.00
C LEU A 44 9.16 -0.41 -0.82
N GLY A 45 9.86 0.66 -0.45
CA GLY A 45 11.29 0.63 -0.14
C GLY A 45 11.61 -0.31 1.03
N TRP A 46 10.85 -0.20 2.13
CA TRP A 46 10.97 -1.10 3.27
C TRP A 46 10.70 -2.56 2.89
N TRP A 47 9.66 -2.82 2.07
CA TRP A 47 9.32 -4.15 1.62
C TRP A 47 10.42 -4.77 0.76
N CYS A 48 10.95 -4.01 -0.20
CA CYS A 48 12.08 -4.44 -1.04
C CYS A 48 13.29 -4.81 -0.19
N TRP A 49 13.67 -3.97 0.77
CA TRP A 49 14.80 -4.23 1.67
C TRP A 49 14.57 -5.46 2.54
N THR A 50 13.40 -5.55 3.18
CA THR A 50 13.03 -6.67 4.06
C THR A 50 13.00 -7.99 3.29
N SER A 51 12.41 -7.99 2.10
CA SER A 51 12.37 -9.15 1.21
C SER A 51 13.76 -9.58 0.77
N TRP A 52 14.64 -8.63 0.47
CA TRP A 52 16.02 -8.91 0.11
C TRP A 52 16.77 -9.57 1.29
N ARG A 53 16.64 -9.01 2.50
CA ARG A 53 17.28 -9.58 3.72
C ARG A 53 16.77 -10.99 4.03
N GLN A 54 15.47 -11.24 3.89
CA GLN A 54 14.90 -12.57 4.10
C GLN A 54 15.44 -13.60 3.11
N LYS A 55 15.74 -13.19 1.87
CA LYS A 55 16.35 -14.06 0.85
C LYS A 55 17.86 -14.26 1.04
N HIS A 56 18.52 -13.42 1.83
CA HIS A 56 19.97 -13.45 2.06
C HIS A 56 20.30 -13.46 3.56
N PRO A 57 19.83 -14.46 4.34
CA PRO A 57 20.01 -14.49 5.81
C PRO A 57 21.47 -14.54 6.26
N GLN A 58 22.38 -14.94 5.38
CA GLN A 58 23.82 -15.05 5.63
C GLN A 58 24.60 -13.74 5.42
N VAL A 59 23.97 -12.70 4.87
CA VAL A 59 24.61 -11.39 4.68
C VAL A 59 24.23 -10.53 5.89
N ASN A 60 25.18 -10.41 6.82
CA ASN A 60 25.13 -9.46 7.94
C ASN A 60 25.70 -8.11 7.52
#